data_AF-A0A7X5Y484-F1
#
_entry.id   AF-A0A7X5Y484-F1
#
_cell.length_a   1.000
_cell.length_b   1.000
_cell.length_c   1.000
_cell.angle_alpha   90.00
_cell.angle_beta   90.00
_cell.angle_gamma   90.00
#
_symmetry.space_group_name_H-M   'P 1'
#
loop_
_entity.id
_entity.type
_entity.pdbx_description
1 polymer ?
#
loop_
_entity_poly.entity_id
_entity_poly.type
_entity_poly.pdbx_seq_one_letter_code
_entity_poly.pdbx_strand_id
1 'polypeptide(L)'
;MNRETRAAKLALLARHCGQGRGARFARRASGQPPVSFGDLAKLPDWLDAPEAQRARIAAAAGLLRLRRAIDTELSGPRLAALAAAVGEPLFDAVCEAEVPEIVSAEKLPSPERVLAVGTQLLEAALPLALQDQFPGARDDAAARGLLARAHAIAESLA
;
A
#
# COMPACT_ATOMS: atom_id res chain seq x y z
N MET A 1 -21.34 0.30 5.00
CA MET A 1 -21.08 0.47 3.55
C MET A 1 -22.41 0.67 2.84
N ASN A 2 -22.58 1.78 2.11
CA ASN A 2 -23.81 2.04 1.35
C ASN A 2 -23.89 1.16 0.08
N ARG A 3 -25.03 1.18 -0.62
CA ARG A 3 -25.25 0.32 -1.81
C ARG A 3 -24.30 0.65 -2.96
N GLU A 4 -23.96 1.92 -3.15
CA GLU A 4 -23.13 2.42 -4.24
C GLU A 4 -21.66 2.02 -4.05
N THR A 5 -21.09 2.26 -2.86
CA THR A 5 -19.74 1.81 -2.48
C THR A 5 -19.60 0.30 -2.60
N ARG A 6 -20.64 -0.46 -2.23
CA ARG A 6 -20.64 -1.92 -2.39
C ARG A 6 -20.59 -2.32 -3.87
N ALA A 7 -21.38 -1.67 -4.73
CA ALA A 7 -21.39 -1.95 -6.16
C ALA A 7 -20.02 -1.61 -6.81
N ALA A 8 -19.42 -0.49 -6.42
CA ALA A 8 -18.08 -0.10 -6.87
C ALA A 8 -17.01 -1.11 -6.46
N LYS A 9 -16.98 -1.53 -5.19
CA LYS A 9 -16.03 -2.55 -4.68
C LYS A 9 -16.22 -3.92 -5.33
N LEU A 10 -17.47 -4.32 -5.62
CA LEU A 10 -17.75 -5.54 -6.38
C LEU A 10 -17.22 -5.46 -7.82
N ALA A 11 -17.41 -4.32 -8.49
CA ALA A 11 -16.88 -4.11 -9.83
C ALA A 11 -15.34 -4.14 -9.83
N LEU A 12 -14.71 -3.47 -8.86
CA LEU A 12 -13.25 -3.50 -8.67
C LEU A 12 -12.74 -4.93 -8.47
N LEU A 13 -13.34 -5.68 -7.55
CA LEU A 13 -12.98 -7.09 -7.32
C LEU A 13 -13.11 -7.93 -8.59
N ALA A 14 -14.15 -7.69 -9.39
CA ALA A 14 -14.39 -8.42 -10.63
C ALA A 14 -13.34 -8.16 -11.72
N ARG A 15 -12.69 -6.99 -11.73
CA ARG A 15 -11.56 -6.73 -12.63
C ARG A 15 -10.31 -7.53 -12.24
N HIS A 16 -10.14 -7.76 -10.94
CA HIS A 16 -8.94 -8.41 -10.39
C HIS A 16 -9.10 -9.88 -10.02
N CYS A 17 -10.30 -10.44 -10.16
CA CYS A 17 -10.60 -11.85 -9.87
C CYS A 17 -11.49 -12.44 -10.95
N GLY A 18 -11.12 -13.63 -11.43
CA GLY A 18 -11.97 -14.41 -12.33
C GLY A 18 -13.36 -14.64 -11.75
N GLN A 19 -14.39 -14.44 -12.57
CA GLN A 19 -15.80 -14.56 -12.18
C GLN A 19 -16.38 -15.94 -12.52
N GLY A 20 -17.46 -16.32 -11.83
CA GLY A 20 -18.29 -17.48 -12.21
C GLY A 20 -17.89 -18.82 -11.56
N ARG A 21 -18.54 -19.92 -12.00
CA ARG A 21 -18.31 -21.26 -11.45
C ARG A 21 -16.93 -21.83 -11.84
N GLY A 22 -16.51 -21.62 -13.09
CA GLY A 22 -15.23 -22.10 -13.60
C GLY A 22 -14.03 -21.48 -12.86
N ALA A 23 -14.04 -20.17 -12.65
CA ALA A 23 -13.02 -19.49 -11.86
C ALA A 23 -12.95 -20.02 -10.42
N ARG A 24 -14.11 -20.19 -9.76
CA ARG A 24 -14.17 -20.78 -8.41
C ARG A 24 -13.57 -22.19 -8.36
N PHE A 25 -13.84 -23.01 -9.37
CA PHE A 25 -13.27 -24.36 -9.45
C PHE A 25 -11.76 -24.32 -9.69
N ALA A 26 -11.29 -23.50 -10.63
CA ALA A 26 -9.86 -23.34 -10.93
C ALA A 26 -9.08 -22.91 -9.68
N ARG A 27 -9.57 -21.92 -8.93
CA ARG A 27 -8.97 -21.50 -7.67
C ARG A 27 -8.85 -22.64 -6.67
N ARG A 28 -9.94 -23.40 -6.48
CA ARG A 28 -9.97 -24.52 -5.56
C ARG A 28 -8.99 -25.61 -5.96
N ALA A 29 -8.90 -25.91 -7.26
CA ALA A 29 -7.95 -26.89 -7.79
C ALA A 29 -6.49 -26.44 -7.59
N SER A 30 -6.21 -25.14 -7.65
CA SER A 30 -4.90 -24.55 -7.40
C SER A 30 -4.59 -24.28 -5.92
N GLY A 31 -5.46 -24.67 -4.98
CA GLY A 31 -5.27 -24.43 -3.55
C GLY A 31 -5.37 -22.96 -3.14
N GLN A 32 -5.96 -22.11 -3.98
CA GLN A 32 -6.03 -20.67 -3.75
C GLN A 32 -7.16 -20.29 -2.77
N PRO A 33 -6.98 -19.20 -2.00
CA PRO A 33 -8.00 -18.70 -1.10
C PRO A 33 -9.31 -18.34 -1.82
N PRO A 34 -10.49 -18.69 -1.24
CA PRO A 34 -11.77 -18.29 -1.81
C PRO A 34 -11.98 -16.78 -1.67
N VAL A 35 -12.64 -16.19 -2.66
CA VAL A 35 -13.12 -14.80 -2.57
C VAL A 35 -14.27 -14.74 -1.57
N SER A 36 -14.15 -13.89 -0.55
CA SER A 36 -15.12 -13.71 0.52
C SER A 36 -15.77 -12.32 0.46
N PHE A 37 -16.95 -12.17 1.07
CA PHE A 37 -17.57 -10.85 1.22
C PHE A 37 -16.71 -9.88 2.04
N GLY A 38 -15.91 -10.40 2.98
CA GLY A 38 -14.99 -9.61 3.81
C GLY A 38 -13.88 -8.93 3.00
N ASP A 39 -13.52 -9.48 1.84
CA ASP A 39 -12.49 -8.90 0.98
C ASP A 39 -12.94 -7.56 0.39
N LEU A 40 -14.25 -7.37 0.17
CA LEU A 40 -14.78 -6.10 -0.34
C LEU A 40 -14.43 -4.94 0.59
N ALA A 41 -14.58 -5.13 1.91
CA ALA A 41 -14.26 -4.09 2.89
C ALA A 41 -12.77 -3.72 2.85
N LYS A 42 -11.91 -4.68 2.53
CA LYS A 42 -10.45 -4.56 2.54
C LYS A 42 -9.87 -4.05 1.22
N LEU A 43 -10.65 -4.03 0.15
CA LEU A 43 -10.19 -3.49 -1.14
C LEU A 43 -9.86 -2.01 -1.01
N PRO A 44 -8.63 -1.60 -1.35
CA PRO A 44 -8.25 -0.20 -1.33
C PRO A 44 -8.78 0.52 -2.57
N ASP A 45 -9.17 1.77 -2.40
CA ASP A 45 -9.70 2.59 -3.50
C ASP A 45 -8.61 2.94 -4.53
N TRP A 46 -7.34 2.93 -4.12
CA TRP A 46 -6.20 3.17 -5.00
C TRP A 46 -5.84 1.99 -5.92
N LEU A 47 -6.50 0.83 -5.82
CA LEU A 47 -6.16 -0.36 -6.60
C LEU A 47 -6.21 -0.10 -8.13
N ASP A 48 -7.27 0.59 -8.58
CA ASP A 48 -7.47 1.01 -9.97
C ASP A 48 -6.82 2.37 -10.29
N ALA A 49 -6.14 3.02 -9.34
CA ALA A 49 -5.52 4.32 -9.57
C ALA A 49 -4.37 4.23 -10.59
N PRO A 50 -4.05 5.34 -11.28
CA PRO A 50 -2.90 5.40 -12.18
C PRO A 50 -1.61 4.97 -11.48
N GLU A 51 -0.69 4.37 -12.24
CA GLU A 51 0.58 3.87 -11.71
C GLU A 51 1.36 4.93 -10.94
N ALA A 52 1.40 6.17 -11.44
CA ALA A 52 2.04 7.29 -10.75
C ALA A 52 1.42 7.57 -9.37
N GLN A 53 0.09 7.48 -9.24
CA GLN A 53 -0.59 7.68 -7.96
C GLN A 53 -0.29 6.52 -7.01
N ARG A 54 -0.32 5.27 -7.50
CA ARG A 54 0.08 4.11 -6.69
C ARG A 54 1.53 4.22 -6.22
N ALA A 55 2.44 4.65 -7.10
CA ALA A 55 3.85 4.87 -6.76
C ALA A 55 4.02 5.95 -5.68
N ARG A 56 3.25 7.04 -5.75
CA ARG A 56 3.24 8.09 -4.73
C ARG A 56 2.75 7.56 -3.37
N ILE A 57 1.67 6.78 -3.36
CA ILE A 57 1.16 6.12 -2.14
C ILE A 57 2.21 5.14 -1.59
N ALA A 58 2.87 4.37 -2.46
CA ALA A 58 3.96 3.48 -2.08
C ALA A 58 5.10 4.25 -1.40
N ALA A 59 5.54 5.35 -2.02
CA ALA A 59 6.62 6.18 -1.48
C ALA A 59 6.27 6.73 -0.09
N ALA A 60 5.07 7.29 0.07
CA ALA A 60 4.57 7.74 1.37
C ALA A 60 4.54 6.61 2.41
N ALA A 61 4.11 5.40 2.02
CA ALA A 61 4.10 4.25 2.90
C ALA A 61 5.52 3.78 3.28
N GLY A 62 6.46 3.79 2.35
CA GLY A 62 7.86 3.48 2.62
C GLY A 62 8.48 4.47 3.61
N LEU A 63 8.21 5.77 3.42
CA LEU A 63 8.66 6.83 4.33
C LEU A 63 8.04 6.68 5.72
N LEU A 64 6.72 6.48 5.82
CA LEU A 64 6.04 6.27 7.10
C LEU A 64 6.56 5.04 7.85
N ARG A 65 6.82 3.93 7.13
CA ARG A 65 7.38 2.70 7.73
C ARG A 65 8.77 2.92 8.34
N LEU A 66 9.53 3.86 7.78
CA LEU A 66 10.91 4.17 8.16
C LEU A 66 11.03 5.53 8.86
N ARG A 67 9.91 6.14 9.27
CA ARG A 67 9.81 7.47 9.92
C ARG A 67 10.85 7.67 11.00
N ARG A 68 10.94 6.72 11.93
CA ARG A 68 11.89 6.79 13.05
C ARG A 68 13.36 6.81 12.59
N ALA A 69 13.71 6.07 11.54
CA ALA A 69 15.07 6.10 11.00
C ALA A 69 15.37 7.44 10.32
N ILE A 70 14.36 8.08 9.72
CA ILE A 70 14.44 9.44 9.15
C ILE A 70 14.64 10.45 10.28
N ASP A 71 13.85 10.38 11.34
CA ASP A 71 13.93 11.32 12.48
C ASP A 71 15.28 11.26 13.20
N THR A 72 15.93 10.09 13.24
CA THR A 72 17.25 9.92 13.86
C THR A 72 18.43 10.23 12.94
N GLU A 73 18.19 10.45 11.64
CA GLU A 73 19.26 10.69 10.67
C GLU A 73 19.74 12.15 10.74
N LEU A 74 21.04 12.32 11.00
CA LEU A 74 21.67 13.66 11.07
C LEU A 74 22.33 14.06 9.75
N SER A 75 22.45 13.15 8.79
CA SER A 75 23.08 13.43 7.50
C SER A 75 22.12 14.16 6.55
N GLY A 76 22.25 15.48 6.50
CA GLY A 76 21.55 16.34 5.52
C GLY A 76 21.62 15.84 4.07
N PRO A 77 22.79 15.42 3.54
CA PRO A 77 22.87 14.89 2.17
C PRO A 77 22.02 13.64 1.94
N ARG A 78 21.86 12.77 2.94
CA ARG A 78 21.06 11.54 2.81
C ARG A 78 19.58 11.84 2.85
N LEU A 79 19.16 12.77 3.70
CA LEU A 79 17.79 13.27 3.74
C LEU A 79 17.42 14.00 2.45
N ALA A 80 18.31 14.85 1.93
CA ALA A 80 18.13 15.55 0.66
C ALA A 80 18.01 14.57 -0.52
N ALA A 81 18.83 13.51 -0.56
CA ALA A 81 18.74 12.48 -1.59
C ALA A 81 17.39 11.74 -1.55
N LEU A 82 16.87 11.49 -0.34
CA LEU A 82 15.57 10.85 -0.17
C LEU A 82 14.42 11.79 -0.59
N ALA A 83 14.45 13.05 -0.16
CA ALA A 83 13.48 14.06 -0.56
C ALA A 83 13.48 14.28 -2.08
N ALA A 84 14.65 14.32 -2.72
CA ALA A 84 14.77 14.42 -4.17
C ALA A 84 14.18 13.20 -4.90
N ALA A 85 14.31 12.00 -4.33
CA ALA A 85 13.79 10.77 -4.94
C ALA A 85 12.25 10.66 -4.85
N VAL A 86 11.64 11.16 -3.77
CA VAL A 86 10.19 11.03 -3.51
C VAL A 86 9.39 12.30 -3.83
N GLY A 87 10.06 13.44 -3.94
CA GLY A 87 9.49 14.78 -3.98
C GLY A 87 9.49 15.43 -2.60
N GLU A 88 10.04 16.64 -2.51
CA GLU A 88 10.14 17.42 -1.26
C GLU A 88 8.79 17.63 -0.57
N PRO A 89 7.69 18.00 -1.25
CA PRO A 89 6.39 18.16 -0.59
C PRO A 89 5.87 16.87 0.05
N LEU A 90 6.14 15.72 -0.57
CA LEU A 90 5.73 14.42 -0.04
C LEU A 90 6.57 14.04 1.18
N PHE A 91 7.88 14.31 1.11
CA PHE A 91 8.80 14.06 2.21
C PHE A 91 8.41 14.88 3.45
N ASP A 92 8.14 16.17 3.27
CA ASP A 92 7.77 17.09 4.34
C ASP A 92 6.41 16.71 4.95
N ALA A 93 5.41 16.40 4.13
CA ALA A 93 4.10 15.98 4.63
C ALA A 93 4.17 14.68 5.46
N VAL A 94 5.05 13.74 5.07
CA VAL A 94 5.31 12.55 5.90
C VAL A 94 6.09 12.91 7.17
N CYS A 95 6.85 14.01 7.18
CA CYS A 95 7.51 14.55 8.37
C CYS A 95 6.61 15.17 9.40
N GLU A 96 5.51 15.73 8.96
CA GLU A 96 4.55 16.35 9.86
C GLU A 96 3.47 15.36 10.33
N ALA A 97 3.33 14.21 9.65
CA ALA A 97 2.32 13.22 9.98
C ALA A 97 2.59 12.50 11.31
N GLU A 98 1.55 12.36 12.13
CA GLU A 98 1.60 11.50 13.32
C GLU A 98 1.73 10.02 12.92
N VAL A 99 2.79 9.37 13.39
CA VAL A 99 3.05 7.94 13.11
C VAL A 99 2.90 7.12 14.39
N PRO A 100 2.22 5.95 14.35
CA PRO A 100 2.22 5.03 15.49
C PRO A 100 3.65 4.54 15.72
N GLU A 101 4.01 4.21 16.95
CA GLU A 101 5.29 3.52 17.20
C GLU A 101 5.35 2.23 16.37
N ILE A 102 6.21 2.25 15.35
CA ILE A 102 6.42 1.15 14.43
C ILE A 102 7.90 0.72 14.54
N VAL A 103 8.14 -0.58 14.46
CA VAL A 103 9.47 -1.21 14.50
C VAL A 103 10.38 -0.56 13.46
N SER A 104 11.44 0.13 13.89
CA SER A 104 12.36 0.83 12.98
C SER A 104 13.56 -0.02 12.60
N ALA A 105 14.11 0.28 11.43
CA ALA A 105 15.50 -0.02 11.16
C ALA A 105 16.39 0.89 12.03
N GLU A 106 17.56 0.41 12.44
CA GLU A 106 18.54 1.21 13.19
C GLU A 106 19.19 2.31 12.34
N LYS A 107 19.17 2.15 11.01
CA LYS A 107 19.78 3.08 10.06
C LYS A 107 18.84 3.37 8.90
N LEU A 108 18.83 4.62 8.44
CA LEU A 108 18.12 5.01 7.22
C LEU A 108 18.66 4.18 6.03
N PRO A 109 17.84 3.47 5.25
CA PRO A 109 18.31 2.78 4.05
C PRO A 109 18.44 3.75 2.86
N SER A 110 18.89 3.26 1.70
CA SER A 110 18.94 4.07 0.47
C SER A 110 17.53 4.41 -0.05
N PRO A 111 17.36 5.48 -0.85
CA PRO A 111 16.05 5.84 -1.39
C PRO A 111 15.35 4.72 -2.16
N GLU A 112 16.09 3.94 -2.95
CA GLU A 112 15.55 2.79 -3.71
C GLU A 112 14.97 1.74 -2.76
N ARG A 113 15.62 1.53 -1.62
CA ARG A 113 15.16 0.57 -0.62
C ARG A 113 13.92 1.09 0.12
N VAL A 114 13.82 2.38 0.39
CA VAL A 114 12.61 3.01 0.95
C VAL A 114 11.42 2.79 0.00
N LEU A 115 11.59 3.08 -1.29
CA LEU A 115 10.56 2.88 -2.31
C LEU A 115 10.16 1.40 -2.43
N ALA A 116 11.13 0.49 -2.44
CA ALA A 116 10.87 -0.94 -2.48
C ALA A 116 10.04 -1.44 -1.27
N VAL A 117 10.31 -0.92 -0.07
CA VAL A 117 9.51 -1.21 1.13
C VAL A 117 8.07 -0.73 0.93
N GLY A 118 7.88 0.47 0.36
CA GLY A 118 6.58 1.00 -0.01
C GLY A 118 5.78 0.09 -0.94
N THR A 119 6.40 -0.38 -2.02
CA THR A 119 5.78 -1.31 -2.98
C THR A 119 5.43 -2.64 -2.33
N GLN A 120 6.29 -3.16 -1.46
CA GLN A 120 6.00 -4.39 -0.71
C GLN A 120 4.80 -4.22 0.22
N LEU A 121 4.65 -3.04 0.84
CA LEU A 121 3.50 -2.74 1.68
C LEU A 121 2.21 -2.68 0.86
N LEU A 122 2.22 -2.07 -0.34
CA LEU A 122 1.07 -2.02 -1.24
C LEU A 122 0.50 -3.41 -1.48
N GLU A 123 1.35 -4.35 -1.91
CA GLU A 123 0.89 -5.72 -2.15
C GLU A 123 0.49 -6.41 -0.84
N ALA A 124 1.27 -6.31 0.23
CA ALA A 124 0.99 -6.98 1.50
C ALA A 124 -0.40 -6.64 2.07
N ALA A 125 -0.86 -5.41 1.87
CA ALA A 125 -2.17 -4.93 2.33
C ALA A 125 -3.37 -5.50 1.56
N LEU A 126 -3.14 -6.00 0.34
CA LEU A 126 -4.18 -6.57 -0.49
C LEU A 126 -4.74 -7.86 0.13
N PRO A 127 -6.05 -8.14 -0.06
CA PRO A 127 -6.65 -9.40 0.34
C PRO A 127 -5.94 -10.59 -0.31
N LEU A 128 -5.81 -11.70 0.41
CA LEU A 128 -5.28 -12.97 -0.12
C LEU A 128 -6.01 -13.43 -1.39
N ALA A 129 -7.29 -13.05 -1.53
CA ALA A 129 -8.07 -13.29 -2.72
C ALA A 129 -7.48 -12.64 -3.99
N LEU A 130 -6.49 -11.74 -3.91
CA LEU A 130 -5.85 -11.11 -5.06
C LEU A 130 -4.47 -11.71 -5.41
N GLN A 131 -4.05 -12.79 -4.72
CA GLN A 131 -2.70 -13.34 -4.84
C GLN A 131 -2.30 -13.79 -6.25
N ASP A 132 -3.28 -14.16 -7.09
CA ASP A 132 -3.05 -14.58 -8.48
C ASP A 132 -2.49 -13.46 -9.35
N GLN A 133 -2.91 -12.22 -9.07
CA GLN A 133 -2.45 -11.03 -9.79
C GLN A 133 -1.33 -10.32 -9.02
N PHE A 134 -1.33 -10.43 -7.69
CA PHE A 134 -0.40 -9.75 -6.79
C PHE A 134 0.23 -10.78 -5.85
N PRO A 135 1.35 -11.42 -6.23
CA PRO A 135 1.97 -12.49 -5.45
C PRO A 135 2.32 -12.11 -4.01
N GLY A 136 2.54 -10.82 -3.74
CA GLY A 136 2.80 -10.28 -2.40
C GLY A 136 1.56 -10.07 -1.53
N ALA A 137 0.35 -10.34 -2.01
CA ALA A 137 -0.88 -10.21 -1.23
C ALA A 137 -0.89 -11.11 0.02
N ARG A 138 -1.11 -10.51 1.20
CA ARG A 138 -1.02 -11.20 2.51
C ARG A 138 -2.14 -10.87 3.48
N ASP A 139 -3.06 -9.98 3.11
CA ASP A 139 -4.11 -9.48 4.00
C ASP A 139 -3.56 -8.81 5.29
N ASP A 140 -2.39 -8.19 5.18
CA ASP A 140 -1.67 -7.60 6.31
C ASP A 140 -2.39 -6.33 6.84
N ALA A 141 -2.86 -6.42 8.08
CA ALA A 141 -3.59 -5.34 8.74
C ALA A 141 -2.71 -4.13 9.07
N ALA A 142 -1.44 -4.34 9.42
CA ALA A 142 -0.50 -3.26 9.70
C ALA A 142 -0.15 -2.51 8.41
N ALA A 143 0.09 -3.24 7.32
CA ALA A 143 0.31 -2.64 6.00
C ALA A 143 -0.89 -1.83 5.54
N ARG A 144 -2.12 -2.33 5.71
CA ARG A 144 -3.35 -1.58 5.40
C ARG A 144 -3.47 -0.30 6.22
N GLY A 145 -3.25 -0.38 7.54
CA GLY A 145 -3.35 0.78 8.42
C GLY A 145 -2.35 1.88 8.04
N LEU A 146 -1.14 1.48 7.66
CA LEU A 146 -0.09 2.38 7.20
C LEU A 146 -0.44 3.00 5.84
N LEU A 147 -0.91 2.19 4.89
CA LEU A 147 -1.32 2.67 3.56
C LEU A 147 -2.53 3.57 3.58
N ALA A 148 -3.47 3.38 4.51
CA ALA A 148 -4.59 4.30 4.66
C ALA A 148 -4.10 5.72 5.00
N ARG A 149 -3.07 5.83 5.84
CA ARG A 149 -2.41 7.11 6.15
C ARG A 149 -1.62 7.64 4.96
N ALA A 150 -0.83 6.78 4.33
CA ALA A 150 -0.05 7.14 3.14
C ALA A 150 -0.94 7.69 2.01
N HIS A 151 -2.11 7.07 1.81
CA HIS A 151 -3.10 7.51 0.83
C HIS A 151 -3.67 8.87 1.18
N ALA A 152 -4.04 9.10 2.46
CA ALA A 152 -4.53 10.41 2.91
C ALA A 152 -3.49 11.52 2.70
N ILE A 153 -2.21 11.24 2.98
CA ILE A 153 -1.11 12.19 2.71
C ILE A 153 -0.99 12.45 1.21
N ALA A 154 -0.95 11.40 0.39
CA ALA A 154 -0.83 11.54 -1.05
C ALA A 154 -1.99 12.32 -1.69
N GLU A 155 -3.22 12.15 -1.19
CA GLU A 155 -4.41 12.90 -1.62
C GLU A 155 -4.36 14.37 -1.20
N SER A 156 -3.81 14.69 -0.02
CA SER A 156 -3.68 16.09 0.44
C SER A 156 -2.73 16.94 -0.40
N LEU A 157 -1.90 16.30 -1.23
CA LEU A 157 -0.90 16.93 -2.10
C LEU A 157 -1.30 16.95 -3.58
N ALA A 158 -2.47 16.39 -3.93
CA ALA A 158 -3.00 16.31 -5.29
C ALA A 158 -3.91 17.50 -5.61
#